data_AF-R0FBR1-F1
#
_entry.id   AF-R0FBR1-F1
#
_cell.length_a   1.000
_cell.length_b   1.000
_cell.length_c   1.000
_cell.angle_alpha   90.00
_cell.angle_beta   90.00
_cell.angle_gamma   90.00
#
_symmetry.space_group_name_H-M   'P 1'
#
loop_
_entity.id
_entity.type
_entity.pdbx_description
1 polymer ?
#
loop_
_entity_poly.entity_id
_entity_poly.type
_entity_poly.pdbx_seq_one_letter_code
_entity_poly.pdbx_strand_id
1 'polypeptide(L)' 'MDSTKSDLMMVDQAKQEPKSMVWWDINTCSVPDGYDASMVAKSIELALRKEGHTGPLTITAI' A
#
# COMPACT_ATOMS: atom_id res chain seq x y z
N MET A 1 -15.78 43.48 11.35
CA MET A 1 -16.28 42.11 11.52
C MET A 1 -16.91 41.68 10.20
N ASP A 2 -16.28 40.75 9.49
CA ASP A 2 -17.02 39.76 8.72
C ASP A 2 -16.22 38.47 8.84
N SER A 3 -16.57 37.74 9.91
CA SER A 3 -15.78 36.69 10.53
C SER A 3 -16.10 35.32 9.92
N THR A 4 -16.34 35.26 8.61
CA THR A 4 -16.98 34.07 8.01
C THR A 4 -16.50 33.80 6.57
N LYS A 5 -15.19 33.81 6.30
CA LYS A 5 -14.67 33.37 4.98
C LYS A 5 -13.50 32.40 4.99
N SER A 6 -12.84 32.16 6.12
CA SER A 6 -11.66 31.28 6.14
C SER A 6 -11.90 29.92 6.79
N ASP A 7 -13.06 29.70 7.42
CA ASP A 7 -13.51 28.39 7.93
C ASP A 7 -13.75 27.34 6.83
N LEU A 8 -13.48 27.68 5.56
CA LEU A 8 -13.64 26.79 4.40
C LEU A 8 -12.32 26.40 3.72
N MET A 9 -11.20 26.39 4.46
CA MET A 9 -9.92 25.86 3.94
C MET A 9 -9.50 24.54 4.61
N MET A 10 -10.41 23.89 5.35
CA MET A 10 -10.30 22.46 5.68
C MET A 10 -11.01 21.64 4.62
N VAL A 11 -10.57 21.76 3.37
CA VAL A 11 -10.73 20.61 2.47
C VAL A 11 -9.62 19.69 2.93
N ASP A 12 -9.97 18.73 3.78
CA ASP A 12 -9.15 17.55 4.02
C ASP A 12 -8.70 17.05 2.66
N GLN A 13 -7.47 17.39 2.30
CA GLN A 13 -6.82 16.81 1.16
C GLN A 13 -6.59 15.37 1.61
N ALA A 14 -7.62 14.54 1.42
CA ALA A 14 -7.55 13.11 1.58
C ALA A 14 -6.38 12.70 0.70
N LYS A 15 -5.20 12.57 1.33
CA LYS A 15 -4.00 12.05 0.70
C LYS A 15 -4.43 10.70 0.20
N GLN A 16 -4.78 10.63 -1.08
CA GLN A 16 -5.01 9.35 -1.71
C GLN A 16 -3.63 8.71 -1.74
N GLU A 17 -3.39 7.85 -0.76
CA GLU A 17 -2.16 7.09 -0.74
C GLU A 17 -2.12 6.29 -2.03
N PRO A 18 -1.01 6.35 -2.79
CA PRO A 18 -0.95 5.74 -4.11
C PRO A 18 -1.23 4.25 -3.99
N LYS A 19 -2.25 3.80 -4.71
CA LYS A 19 -2.60 2.37 -4.77
C LYS A 19 -1.43 1.63 -5.42
N SER A 20 -0.90 0.66 -4.70
CA SER A 20 0.23 -0.15 -5.15
C SER A 20 -0.27 -1.54 -5.56
N MET A 21 0.25 -2.06 -6.66
CA MET A 21 -0.08 -3.38 -7.17
C MET A 21 1.18 -4.18 -7.42
N VAL A 22 1.24 -5.38 -6.87
CA VAL A 22 2.37 -6.30 -7.03
C VAL A 22 1.87 -7.53 -7.76
N TRP A 23 2.60 -7.90 -8.81
CA TRP A 23 2.40 -9.13 -9.58
C TRP A 23 3.56 -10.05 -9.23
N TRP A 24 3.25 -11.17 -8.59
CA TRP A 24 4.23 -12.13 -8.13
C TRP A 24 4.05 -13.42 -8.91
N ASP A 25 4.99 -13.73 -9.79
CA ASP A 25 5.02 -15.01 -10.50
C ASP A 25 5.48 -16.12 -9.54
N ILE A 26 4.52 -16.97 -9.15
CA ILE A 26 4.79 -18.04 -8.19
C ILE A 26 5.53 -19.22 -8.84
N ASN A 27 5.50 -19.31 -10.17
CA ASN A 27 6.17 -20.38 -10.90
C ASN A 27 7.68 -20.12 -10.95
N THR A 28 8.08 -18.87 -11.14
CA THR A 28 9.49 -18.48 -11.12
C THR A 28 10.02 -18.17 -9.73
N CYS A 29 9.15 -17.66 -8.85
CA CYS A 29 9.50 -17.24 -7.49
C CYS A 29 8.61 -17.97 -6.48
N SER A 30 8.74 -19.29 -6.41
CA SER A 30 7.93 -20.11 -5.51
C SER A 30 8.21 -19.81 -4.04
N VAL A 31 7.24 -20.11 -3.17
CA VAL A 31 7.42 -20.05 -1.73
C VAL A 31 8.42 -21.12 -1.30
N PRO A 32 9.42 -20.81 -0.45
CA PRO A 32 10.34 -21.81 0.07
C PRO A 32 9.60 -22.86 0.91
N ASP A 33 10.12 -24.09 0.91
CA ASP A 33 9.54 -25.19 1.68
C ASP A 33 9.45 -24.85 3.17
N GLY A 34 8.27 -25.08 3.76
CA GLY A 34 7.99 -24.75 5.16
C GLY A 34 7.57 -23.29 5.41
N TYR A 35 7.42 -22.48 4.37
CA TYR A 35 6.88 -21.13 4.46
C TYR A 35 5.51 -21.03 3.79
N ASP A 36 4.69 -20.10 4.28
CA ASP A 36 3.40 -19.78 3.67
C ASP A 36 3.54 -18.59 2.71
N ALA A 37 2.75 -18.60 1.62
CA ALA A 37 2.65 -17.47 0.70
C ALA A 37 2.28 -16.15 1.42
N SER A 38 1.56 -16.24 2.55
CA SER A 38 1.21 -15.09 3.39
C SER A 38 2.45 -14.41 4.00
N MET A 39 3.53 -15.15 4.27
CA MET A 39 4.77 -14.61 4.81
C MET A 39 5.55 -13.85 3.73
N VAL A 40 5.52 -14.35 2.49
CA VAL A 40 6.09 -13.64 1.33
C VAL A 40 5.32 -12.34 1.09
N ALA A 41 3.99 -12.40 1.10
CA ALA A 41 3.14 -11.22 0.95
C ALA A 41 3.42 -10.15 2.03
N LYS A 42 3.53 -10.55 3.31
CA LYS A 42 3.92 -9.65 4.40
C LYS A 42 5.31 -9.05 4.21
N SER A 43 6.26 -9.82 3.69
CA SER A 43 7.61 -9.34 3.43
C SER A 43 7.63 -8.27 2.32
N ILE A 44 6.85 -8.48 1.26
CA ILE A 44 6.64 -7.50 0.19
C ILE A 44 5.97 -6.23 0.74
N GLU A 45 4.92 -6.38 1.55
CA GLU A 45 4.23 -5.26 2.19
C GLU A 45 5.19 -4.44 3.07
N LEU A 46 5.99 -5.10 3.91
CA LEU A 46 6.97 -4.44 4.77
C LEU A 46 8.05 -3.71 3.96
N ALA A 47 8.52 -4.29 2.86
CA ALA A 47 9.46 -3.63 1.96
C ALA A 47 8.84 -2.36 1.36
N LEU A 48 7.62 -2.44 0.84
CA LEU A 48 6.90 -1.28 0.29
C LEU A 48 6.65 -0.20 1.33
N ARG A 49 6.28 -0.58 2.56
CA ARG A 49 6.10 0.38 3.67
C ARG A 49 7.40 1.10 4.02
N LYS A 50 8.55 0.42 3.99
CA LYS A 50 9.87 1.04 4.23
C LYS A 50 10.23 2.06 3.15
N GLU A 51 9.83 1.81 1.92
CA GLU A 51 10.01 2.76 0.80
C GLU A 51 8.97 3.91 0.81
N GLY A 52 8.07 3.96 1.79
CA GLY A 52 7.06 5.01 1.94
C GLY A 52 5.73 4.74 1.22
N HIS A 53 5.53 3.54 0.69
CA HIS A 53 4.25 3.10 0.15
C HIS A 53 3.39 2.53 1.27
N THR A 54 2.64 3.41 1.95
CA THR A 54 1.69 3.05 3.02
C THR A 54 0.27 2.78 2.52
N GLY A 55 0.01 3.09 1.25
CA GLY A 55 -1.29 3.00 0.60
C GLY A 55 -1.83 1.58 0.41
N PRO A 56 -3.08 1.48 -0.08
CA PRO A 56 -3.70 0.19 -0.37
C PRO A 56 -2.82 -0.64 -1.31
N LEU A 57 -2.46 -1.83 -0.85
CA LEU A 57 -1.63 -2.79 -1.57
C LEU A 57 -2.48 -3.98 -2.04
N THR A 58 -2.36 -4.33 -3.31
CA THR A 58 -2.92 -5.57 -3.87
C THR A 58 -1.78 -6.43 -4.38
N ILE A 59 -1.65 -7.65 -3.86
CA ILE A 59 -0.67 -8.63 -4.31
C ILE A 59 -1.41 -9.74 -5.05
N THR A 60 -1.06 -9.95 -6.31
CA THR A 60 -1.61 -11.01 -7.16
C THR A 60 -0.51 -12.02 -7.42
N ALA A 61 -0.72 -13.27 -7.00
CA ALA A 61 0.11 -14.38 -7.41
C ALA A 61 -0.37 -14.88 -8.79
N ILE A 62 0.53 -14.96 -9.76
CA ILE A 62 0.28 -15.42 -11.14
C ILE A 62 1.09 -16.68 -11.46
#